data_AF-A0A9Q8ZGX2-F1
#
_entry.id   AF-A0A9Q8ZGX2-F1
#
_cell.length_a   1.000
_cell.length_b   1.000
_cell.length_c   1.000
_cell.angle_alpha   90.00
_cell.angle_beta   90.00
_cell.angle_gamma   90.00
#
_symmetry.space_group_name_H-M   'P 1'
#
loop_
_entity.id
_entity.type
_entity.pdbx_description
1 polymer ?
#
loop_
_entity_poly.entity_id
_entity_poly.type
_entity_poly.pdbx_seq_one_letter_code
_entity_poly.pdbx_strand_id
1 'polypeptide(L)'
;MNTLPLMLRGASKIGWYEGSGFFVIMSILNYKWSMTGVYDIYDKSIAGILTALLAAAGVAYWKTNDKPTAATLAVVAIMQGLGVRNGWYHRFA
;
A
#
# COMPACT_ATOMS: atom_id res chain seq x y z
N MET A 1 11.75 -9.42 20.62
CA MET A 1 10.74 -10.44 20.21
C MET A 1 10.65 -11.66 21.14
N ASN A 2 11.61 -11.92 22.04
CA ASN A 2 11.53 -13.07 22.97
C ASN A 2 10.74 -12.81 24.26
N THR A 3 10.29 -11.57 24.46
CA THR A 3 9.53 -11.14 25.64
C THR A 3 8.01 -11.16 25.44
N LEU A 4 7.54 -11.50 24.23
CA LEU A 4 6.12 -11.57 23.91
C LEU A 4 5.57 -12.99 24.14
N PRO A 5 4.31 -13.14 24.61
CA PRO A 5 3.62 -14.42 24.66
C PRO A 5 3.67 -15.14 23.32
N LEU A 6 3.75 -16.48 23.33
CA LEU A 6 3.94 -17.31 22.13
C LEU A 6 2.94 -16.95 21.01
N MET A 7 1.68 -16.75 21.37
CA MET A 7 0.59 -16.40 20.45
C MET A 7 0.83 -15.04 19.77
N LEU A 8 1.21 -14.01 20.54
CA LEU A 8 1.46 -12.66 20.01
C LEU A 8 2.71 -12.63 19.12
N ARG A 9 3.73 -13.40 19.50
CA ARG A 9 4.95 -13.59 18.70
C ARG A 9 4.63 -14.29 17.38
N GLY A 10 3.78 -15.33 17.42
CA GLY A 10 3.30 -16.04 16.24
C GLY A 10 2.55 -15.11 15.29
N ALA A 11 1.54 -14.40 15.80
CA ALA A 11 0.75 -13.45 15.02
C ALA A 11 1.63 -12.34 14.39
N SER A 12 2.60 -11.81 15.14
CA SER A 12 3.52 -10.79 14.61
C SER A 12 4.40 -11.33 13.48
N LYS A 13 4.92 -12.55 13.61
CA LYS A 13 5.73 -13.17 12.55
C LYS A 13 4.90 -13.44 11.31
N ILE A 14 3.72 -14.04 11.48
CA ILE A 14 2.80 -14.34 10.35
C ILE A 14 2.41 -13.03 9.66
N GLY A 15 2.01 -12.00 10.41
CA GLY A 15 1.70 -10.69 9.84
C GLY A 15 2.87 -10.06 9.08
N TRP A 16 4.11 -10.28 9.53
CA TRP A 16 5.29 -9.83 8.79
C TRP A 16 5.50 -10.60 7.47
N TYR A 17 5.28 -11.92 7.47
CA TYR A 17 5.32 -12.73 6.24
C TYR A 17 4.22 -12.32 5.26
N GLU A 18 2.99 -12.15 5.73
CA GLU A 18 1.85 -11.68 4.93
C GLU A 18 2.11 -10.28 4.36
N GLY A 19 2.59 -9.35 5.20
CA GLY A 19 2.97 -8.00 4.78
C GLY A 19 4.09 -7.98 3.74
N SER A 20 5.09 -8.87 3.89
CA SER A 20 6.16 -9.02 2.90
C SER A 20 5.63 -9.50 1.55
N GLY A 21 4.73 -10.50 1.55
CA GLY A 21 4.07 -10.96 0.33
C GLY A 21 3.21 -9.87 -0.32
N PHE A 22 2.48 -9.10 0.49
CA PHE A 22 1.73 -7.94 0.04
C PHE A 22 2.61 -6.90 -0.69
N PHE A 23 3.80 -6.59 -0.15
CA PHE A 23 4.72 -5.67 -0.81
C PHE A 23 5.24 -6.20 -2.16
N VAL A 24 5.47 -7.52 -2.28
CA VAL A 24 5.85 -8.14 -3.56
C VAL A 24 4.73 -7.99 -4.59
N ILE A 25 3.49 -8.29 -4.21
CA ILE A 25 2.30 -8.14 -5.08
C ILE A 25 2.17 -6.69 -5.54
N MET A 26 2.24 -5.74 -4.60
CA MET A 26 2.20 -4.31 -4.91
C MET A 26 3.31 -3.88 -5.87
N SER A 27 4.52 -4.39 -5.70
CA SER A 27 5.66 -4.04 -6.56
C SER A 27 5.45 -4.53 -7.99
N ILE A 28 4.95 -5.76 -8.17
CA ILE A 28 4.64 -6.33 -9.48
C ILE A 28 3.54 -5.53 -10.17
N LEU A 29 2.47 -5.17 -9.46
CA LEU A 29 1.37 -4.39 -10.00
C LEU A 29 1.81 -2.99 -10.42
N ASN A 30 2.57 -2.29 -9.58
CA ASN A 30 3.09 -0.97 -9.92
C ASN A 30 4.09 -1.02 -11.09
N TYR A 31 4.88 -2.09 -11.19
CA TYR A 31 5.76 -2.31 -12.34
C TYR A 31 4.97 -2.55 -13.64
N LYS A 32 3.90 -3.36 -13.61
CA LYS A 32 2.98 -3.50 -14.74
C LYS A 32 2.45 -2.13 -15.17
N TRP A 33 1.91 -1.36 -14.22
CA TRP A 33 1.29 -0.07 -14.52
C TRP A 33 2.27 1.01 -14.97
N SER A 34 3.56 0.94 -14.61
CA SER A 34 4.55 1.87 -15.13
C SER A 34 4.80 1.68 -16.64
N MET A 35 4.59 0.47 -17.15
CA MET A 35 4.72 0.14 -18.57
C MET A 35 3.41 0.29 -19.34
N THR A 36 2.28 -0.13 -18.74
CA THR A 36 0.99 -0.20 -19.43
C THR A 36 0.05 0.96 -19.11
N GLY A 37 0.32 1.74 -18.07
CA GLY A 37 -0.63 2.67 -17.47
C GLY A 37 -1.76 1.98 -16.67
N VAL A 38 -2.61 2.81 -16.04
CA VAL A 38 -3.75 2.41 -15.18
C VAL A 38 -5.06 2.86 -15.85
N TYR A 39 -5.56 2.07 -16.81
CA TYR A 39 -6.63 2.54 -17.72
C TYR A 39 -7.97 1.81 -17.58
N ASP A 40 -7.96 0.53 -17.21
CA ASP A 40 -9.18 -0.25 -17.01
C ASP A 40 -9.77 -0.07 -15.59
N ILE A 41 -11.01 -0.51 -15.41
CA ILE A 41 -11.71 -0.36 -14.14
C ILE A 41 -11.12 -1.23 -13.02
N TYR A 42 -10.51 -2.37 -13.37
CA TYR A 42 -9.95 -3.31 -12.40
C TYR A 42 -8.62 -2.79 -11.86
N ASP A 43 -7.73 -2.32 -12.73
CA ASP A 43 -6.46 -1.66 -12.38
C ASP A 43 -6.72 -0.46 -11.47
N LYS A 44 -7.71 0.37 -11.82
CA LYS A 44 -8.12 1.52 -10.99
C LYS A 44 -8.71 1.10 -9.64
N SER A 45 -9.53 0.04 -9.62
CA SER A 45 -10.12 -0.48 -8.38
C SER A 45 -9.04 -1.02 -7.44
N ILE A 46 -8.09 -1.81 -7.96
CA ILE A 46 -6.98 -2.35 -7.20
C ILE A 46 -6.11 -1.21 -6.66
N ALA A 47 -5.71 -0.26 -7.52
CA ALA A 47 -4.92 0.89 -7.09
C ALA A 47 -5.64 1.74 -6.03
N GLY A 48 -6.96 1.90 -6.13
CA GLY A 48 -7.79 2.56 -5.13
C GLY A 48 -7.77 1.84 -3.78
N ILE A 49 -7.95 0.52 -3.78
CA ILE A 49 -7.88 -0.32 -2.56
C ILE A 49 -6.50 -0.20 -1.91
N LEU A 50 -5.43 -0.31 -2.69
CA LEU A 50 -4.06 -0.19 -2.20
C LEU A 50 -3.81 1.19 -1.59
N THR A 51 -4.27 2.26 -2.25
CA THR A 51 -4.15 3.64 -1.74
C THR A 51 -4.88 3.82 -0.41
N ALA A 52 -6.13 3.34 -0.31
CA ALA A 52 -6.93 3.42 0.90
C ALA A 52 -6.29 2.63 2.06
N LEU A 53 -5.76 1.44 1.77
CA LEU A 53 -5.09 0.60 2.74
C LEU A 53 -3.81 1.27 3.27
N LEU A 54 -2.97 1.85 2.40
CA LEU A 54 -1.77 2.57 2.81
C LEU A 54 -2.10 3.82 3.64
N ALA A 55 -3.17 4.54 3.29
CA ALA A 55 -3.64 5.67 4.07
C ALA A 55 -4.12 5.24 5.48
N ALA A 56 -4.92 4.16 5.56
CA ALA A 56 -5.39 3.60 6.83
C ALA A 56 -4.21 3.10 7.69
N ALA A 57 -3.24 2.42 7.09
CA ALA A 57 -2.02 2.00 7.76
C ALA A 57 -1.21 3.20 8.26
N GLY A 58 -1.07 4.26 7.46
CA GLY A 58 -0.42 5.50 7.87
C GLY A 58 -1.06 6.12 9.12
N VAL A 59 -2.40 6.16 9.18
CA VAL A 59 -3.13 6.59 10.37
C VAL A 59 -2.87 5.69 11.58
N ALA A 60 -2.79 4.36 11.38
CA ALA A 60 -2.47 3.43 12.45
C ALA A 60 -1.06 3.65 13.00
N TYR A 61 -0.05 3.79 12.14
CA TYR A 61 1.34 4.08 12.54
C TYR A 61 1.46 5.43 13.26
N TRP A 62 0.70 6.43 12.82
CA TRP A 62 0.67 7.72 13.51
C TRP A 62 0.15 7.57 14.95
N LYS A 63 -0.91 6.79 15.15
CA LYS A 63 -1.49 6.51 16.48
C LYS A 63 -0.55 5.73 17.39
N THR A 64 0.35 4.91 16.84
CA THR A 64 1.36 4.15 17.61
C THR A 64 2.68 4.90 17.79
N ASN A 65 2.73 6.20 17.47
CA ASN A 65 3.91 7.07 17.53
C ASN A 65 5.03 6.73 16.53
N ASP A 66 4.79 5.89 15.54
CA ASP A 66 5.71 5.66 14.44
C ASP A 66 5.49 6.70 13.32
N LYS A 67 5.91 7.94 13.62
CA LYS A 67 5.78 9.08 12.71
C LYS A 67 6.56 8.91 11.39
N PRO A 68 7.79 8.37 11.36
CA PRO A 68 8.53 8.17 10.12
C PRO A 68 7.79 7.24 9.14
N THR A 69 7.26 6.11 9.63
CA THR A 69 6.51 5.18 8.78
C THR A 69 5.19 5.81 8.33
N ALA A 70 4.48 6.51 9.23
CA ALA A 70 3.26 7.22 8.87
C ALA A 70 3.48 8.26 7.76
N ALA A 71 4.56 9.06 7.86
CA ALA A 71 4.91 10.04 6.83
C ALA A 71 5.24 9.37 5.49
N THR A 72 6.00 8.28 5.51
CA THR A 72 6.32 7.50 4.30
C THR A 72 5.06 6.99 3.61
N LEU A 73 4.15 6.39 4.38
CA LEU A 73 2.89 5.87 3.84
C LEU A 73 1.98 6.98 3.30
N ALA A 74 1.97 8.16 3.93
CA ALA A 74 1.22 9.31 3.43
C ALA A 74 1.76 9.76 2.06
N VAL A 75 3.09 9.86 1.91
CA VAL A 75 3.71 10.21 0.62
C VAL A 75 3.36 9.19 -0.46
N VAL A 76 3.49 7.89 -0.15
CA VAL A 76 3.18 6.81 -1.10
C VAL A 76 1.69 6.83 -1.48
N ALA A 77 0.78 7.00 -0.52
CA ALA A 77 -0.66 7.06 -0.80
C ALA A 77 -1.03 8.27 -1.67
N ILE A 78 -0.45 9.44 -1.41
CA ILE A 78 -0.64 10.63 -2.25
C ILE A 78 -0.13 10.35 -3.67
N MET A 79 1.09 9.82 -3.81
CA MET A 79 1.69 9.54 -5.10
C MET A 79 0.86 8.52 -5.91
N GLN A 80 0.40 7.44 -5.26
CA GLN A 80 -0.46 6.44 -5.89
C GLN A 80 -1.80 7.05 -6.31
N GLY A 81 -2.42 7.86 -5.45
CA GLY A 81 -3.69 8.54 -5.75
C GLY A 81 -3.58 9.50 -6.93
N LEU A 82 -2.48 10.25 -7.04
CA LEU A 82 -2.19 11.11 -8.18
C LEU A 82 -1.95 10.30 -9.46
N GLY A 83 -1.22 9.18 -9.37
CA GLY A 83 -1.00 8.27 -10.49
C GLY A 83 -2.32 7.71 -11.05
N VAL A 84 -3.22 7.27 -10.17
CA VAL A 84 -4.57 6.83 -10.57
C VAL A 84 -5.31 7.97 -11.24
N ARG A 85 -5.37 9.15 -10.62
CA ARG A 85 -6.07 10.33 -11.15
C ARG A 85 -5.59 10.70 -12.55
N ASN A 86 -4.28 10.76 -12.78
CA ASN A 86 -3.73 11.13 -14.09
C ASN A 86 -4.00 10.06 -15.16
N GLY A 87 -4.07 8.78 -14.78
CA GLY A 87 -4.55 7.70 -15.65
C GLY A 87 -6.01 7.85 -16.11
N TRP A 88 -6.83 8.68 -15.46
CA TRP A 88 -8.19 9.00 -15.96
C TRP A 88 -8.20 9.92 -17.17
N TYR A 89 -7.25 10.86 -17.27
CA TYR A 89 -7.28 11.90 -18.31
C TYR A 89 -6.74 11.40 -19.65
N HIS A 90 -5.77 10.50 -19.66
CA HIS A 90 -5.21 9.93 -20.90
C HIS A 90 -6.16 9.01 -21.68
N ARG A 91 -7.32 8.63 -21.13
CA ARG A 91 -8.33 7.83 -21.84
C ARG A 91 -9.27 8.67 -22.72
N PHE A 92 -9.31 10.00 -22.51
CA PHE A 92 -10.22 10.92 -23.19
C PHE A 92 -9.49 12.06 -23.95
N ALA A 93 -8.16 11.96 -24.07
CA ALA A 93 -7.33 12.86 -24.87
C ALA A 93 -6.84 12.15 -26.14
#